data_AF-A0A6M4PUD2-F1
#
_entry.id   AF-A0A6M4PUD2-F1
#
_cell.length_a   1.000
_cell.length_b   1.000
_cell.length_c   1.000
_cell.angle_alpha   90.00
_cell.angle_beta   90.00
_cell.angle_gamma   90.00
#
_symmetry.space_group_name_H-M   'P 1'
#
loop_
_entity.id
_entity.type
_entity.pdbx_description
1 polymer ?
#
loop_
_entity_poly.entity_id
_entity_poly.type
_entity_poly.pdbx_seq_one_letter_code
_entity_poly.pdbx_strand_id
1 'polypeptide(L)'
;MGESPRDAGPAEIPERGGEPGPGGRDRVPSPLREEHAAMELRRAEQAHTESAGMVPGIHRPGGFEVDASVPSRQQCWDMLEPGLREKLAHKAGGVWEWWARPDHEGHPQAFVFGPRGLCQVGRVVRDGRTVFQGERLRVEPGSVRRRSFAVTGAGRRPSTATEPWGGAAATRAAQPSAAVRPLDLAPAAAGVLGNFPPEVQEFVQRPFLSDDHGLVADWYYEETLELTHRKVFVVFCLSAERHVTVAAGTRTLPRGRPPHQARWDVECYEALIRRA
;
A
#
# COMPACT_ATOMS: atom_id res chain seq x y z
N MET A 1 21.67 64.91 16.63
CA MET A 1 22.62 64.67 15.52
C MET A 1 22.78 63.16 15.46
N GLY A 2 22.01 62.46 14.61
CA GLY A 2 22.39 62.13 13.23
C GLY A 2 23.25 60.85 13.29
N GLU A 3 22.96 59.73 12.64
CA GLU A 3 22.32 59.47 11.36
C GLU A 3 21.70 58.05 11.34
N SER A 4 20.60 57.89 10.59
CA SER A 4 20.06 56.60 10.16
C SER A 4 20.97 55.92 9.14
N PRO A 5 21.15 54.58 9.21
CA PRO A 5 21.64 53.82 8.06
C PRO A 5 20.51 53.51 7.10
N ARG A 6 20.85 53.63 5.81
CA ARG A 6 20.02 53.48 4.63
C ARG A 6 19.70 52.03 4.32
N ASP A 7 18.44 51.79 4.03
CA ASP A 7 17.89 51.03 2.90
C ASP A 7 18.92 50.22 2.07
N ALA A 8 18.90 48.89 2.23
CA ALA A 8 19.55 47.94 1.34
C ALA A 8 18.45 47.25 0.53
N GLY A 9 18.36 47.62 -0.76
CA GLY A 9 17.44 47.03 -1.72
C GLY A 9 17.67 45.53 -1.96
N PRO A 10 16.70 44.85 -2.57
CA PRO A 10 16.72 43.40 -2.75
C PRO A 10 17.78 42.96 -3.76
N ALA A 11 18.45 41.86 -3.45
CA ALA A 11 19.38 41.19 -4.34
C ALA A 11 18.62 40.58 -5.53
N GLU A 12 18.84 41.14 -6.72
CA GLU A 12 18.42 40.59 -8.00
C GLU A 12 19.12 39.25 -8.27
N ILE A 13 18.33 38.23 -8.57
CA ILE A 13 18.79 36.93 -9.06
C ILE A 13 18.90 37.04 -10.60
N PRO A 14 20.04 36.71 -11.23
CA PRO A 14 20.17 36.85 -12.67
C PRO A 14 19.37 35.74 -13.40
N GLU A 15 18.31 36.15 -14.08
CA GLU A 15 17.64 35.34 -15.11
C GLU A 15 18.57 35.19 -16.33
N ARG A 16 19.18 34.01 -16.47
CA ARG A 16 19.78 33.62 -17.76
C ARG A 16 18.68 33.12 -18.67
N GLY A 17 18.28 33.99 -19.60
CA GLY A 17 17.53 33.62 -20.80
C GLY A 17 18.31 32.61 -21.64
N GLY A 18 17.73 31.43 -21.81
CA GLY A 18 18.09 30.46 -22.84
C GLY A 18 16.96 30.40 -23.86
N GLU A 19 17.29 30.67 -25.12
CA GLU A 19 16.39 30.65 -26.26
C GLU A 19 15.66 29.30 -26.44
N PRO A 20 14.44 29.30 -27.00
CA PRO A 20 13.67 28.08 -27.26
C PRO A 20 14.18 27.38 -28.53
N GLY A 21 14.88 26.25 -28.35
CA GLY A 21 15.21 25.36 -29.46
C GLY A 21 13.96 24.64 -30.02
N PRO A 22 13.77 24.57 -31.34
CA PRO A 22 12.64 23.88 -31.94
C PRO A 22 12.91 22.38 -32.01
N GLY A 23 11.87 21.56 -31.82
CA GLY A 23 11.90 20.13 -32.14
C GLY A 23 11.94 19.20 -30.94
N GLY A 24 10.89 19.24 -30.12
CA GLY A 24 10.49 18.08 -29.34
C GLY A 24 10.13 16.95 -30.30
N ARG A 25 11.13 16.15 -30.70
CA ARG A 25 10.90 14.83 -31.29
C ARG A 25 10.13 14.05 -30.24
N ASP A 26 8.89 13.70 -30.58
CA ASP A 26 8.17 12.61 -29.96
C ASP A 26 9.14 11.42 -29.89
N ARG A 27 9.67 11.16 -28.69
CA ARG A 27 10.37 9.90 -28.42
C ARG A 27 9.30 8.83 -28.45
N VAL A 28 9.08 8.29 -29.64
CA VAL A 28 8.36 7.03 -29.83
C VAL A 28 8.99 6.03 -28.86
N PRO A 29 8.20 5.38 -27.98
CA PRO A 29 8.70 4.32 -27.12
C PRO A 29 9.46 3.30 -27.97
N SER A 30 10.65 2.90 -27.52
CA SER A 30 11.45 1.94 -28.28
C SER A 30 10.70 0.59 -28.32
N PRO A 31 10.53 -0.05 -29.49
CA PRO A 31 9.74 -1.28 -29.63
C PRO A 31 10.17 -2.40 -28.65
N LEU A 32 11.48 -2.48 -28.39
CA LEU A 32 12.06 -3.46 -27.47
C LEU A 32 11.58 -3.30 -26.01
N ARG A 33 11.25 -2.08 -25.57
CA ARG A 33 10.71 -1.84 -24.22
C ARG A 33 9.26 -2.27 -24.11
N GLU A 34 8.48 -2.08 -25.17
CA GLU A 34 7.08 -2.50 -25.23
C GLU A 34 6.97 -4.02 -25.32
N GLU A 35 7.85 -4.67 -26.10
CA GLU A 35 7.93 -6.13 -26.17
C GLU A 35 8.32 -6.75 -24.83
N HIS A 36 9.30 -6.17 -24.13
CA HIS A 36 9.67 -6.63 -22.78
C HIS A 36 8.53 -6.43 -21.77
N ALA A 37 7.81 -5.31 -21.83
CA ALA A 37 6.62 -5.09 -21.00
C ALA A 37 5.50 -6.09 -21.29
N ALA A 38 5.23 -6.36 -22.56
CA ALA A 38 4.23 -7.35 -22.97
C ALA A 38 4.62 -8.79 -22.59
N MET A 39 5.92 -9.11 -22.62
CA MET A 39 6.43 -10.42 -22.18
C MET A 39 6.30 -10.60 -20.67
N GLU A 40 6.63 -9.56 -19.91
CA GLU A 40 6.52 -9.55 -18.46
C GLU A 40 5.05 -9.65 -18.00
N LEU A 41 4.14 -8.97 -18.70
CA LEU A 41 2.71 -9.08 -18.46
C LEU A 41 2.23 -10.54 -18.66
N ARG A 42 2.62 -11.16 -19.79
CA ARG A 42 2.28 -12.56 -20.09
C ARG A 42 2.84 -13.54 -19.07
N ARG A 43 4.07 -13.31 -18.59
CA ARG A 43 4.69 -14.17 -17.57
C ARG A 43 3.95 -14.05 -16.23
N ALA A 44 3.52 -12.84 -15.86
CA ALA A 44 2.69 -12.63 -14.67
C ALA A 44 1.31 -13.29 -14.80
N GLU A 45 0.68 -13.23 -15.98
CA GLU A 45 -0.57 -13.95 -16.26
C GLU A 45 -0.39 -15.47 -16.13
N GLN A 46 0.76 -16.01 -16.56
CA GLN A 46 1.10 -17.42 -16.38
C GLN A 46 1.30 -17.77 -14.89
N ALA A 47 2.03 -16.96 -14.12
CA ALA A 47 2.16 -17.16 -12.67
C ALA A 47 0.79 -17.09 -11.95
N HIS A 48 -0.09 -16.18 -12.38
CA HIS A 48 -1.47 -16.12 -11.88
C HIS A 48 -2.27 -17.40 -12.19
N THR A 49 -1.99 -18.02 -13.35
CA THR A 49 -2.57 -19.31 -13.74
C THR A 49 -2.00 -20.46 -12.91
N GLU A 50 -0.71 -20.45 -12.58
CA GLU A 50 -0.08 -21.43 -11.68
C GLU A 50 -0.64 -21.32 -10.24
N SER A 51 -0.96 -20.11 -9.79
CA SER A 51 -1.67 -19.87 -8.52
C SER A 51 -3.15 -20.28 -8.55
N ALA A 52 -3.74 -20.62 -9.71
CA ALA A 52 -5.18 -20.88 -9.82
C ALA A 52 -5.67 -22.09 -8.98
N GLY A 53 -4.76 -22.96 -8.54
CA GLY A 53 -5.04 -24.08 -7.62
C GLY A 53 -4.74 -23.78 -6.15
N MET A 54 -4.23 -22.59 -5.81
CA MET A 54 -3.82 -22.21 -4.46
C MET A 54 -4.73 -21.13 -3.87
N VAL A 55 -5.01 -21.24 -2.57
CA VAL A 55 -5.75 -20.24 -1.81
C VAL A 55 -4.84 -19.73 -0.68
N PRO A 56 -4.74 -18.41 -0.45
CA PRO A 56 -3.92 -17.90 0.62
C PRO A 56 -4.50 -18.28 1.99
N GLY A 57 -3.63 -18.48 2.98
CA GLY A 57 -4.07 -18.62 4.36
C GLY A 57 -4.80 -17.37 4.87
N ILE A 58 -5.87 -17.56 5.63
CA ILE A 58 -6.55 -16.46 6.35
C ILE A 58 -5.91 -16.29 7.72
N HIS A 59 -5.39 -15.10 7.98
CA HIS A 59 -4.73 -14.75 9.23
C HIS A 59 -5.75 -14.39 10.31
N ARG A 60 -5.43 -14.72 11.55
CA ARG A 60 -6.25 -14.31 12.69
C ARG A 60 -6.02 -12.83 13.00
N PRO A 61 -7.07 -12.05 13.36
CA PRO A 61 -6.90 -10.67 13.77
C PRO A 61 -5.96 -10.54 14.97
N GLY A 62 -4.95 -9.67 14.85
CA GLY A 62 -4.13 -9.18 15.96
C GLY A 62 -4.71 -7.90 16.59
N GLY A 63 -3.97 -7.33 17.55
CA GLY A 63 -4.28 -6.02 18.11
C GLY A 63 -3.87 -4.86 17.19
N PHE A 64 -4.52 -3.71 17.36
CA PHE A 64 -4.00 -2.42 16.89
C PHE A 64 -3.44 -1.70 18.12
N GLU A 65 -2.13 -1.78 18.31
CA GLU A 65 -1.43 -1.11 19.39
C GLU A 65 -1.26 0.36 18.99
N VAL A 66 -2.08 1.25 19.55
CA VAL A 66 -2.03 2.69 19.27
C VAL A 66 -1.43 3.38 20.48
N ASP A 67 -0.30 4.04 20.28
CA ASP A 67 0.36 4.88 21.27
C ASP A 67 0.11 6.35 20.93
N ALA A 68 -0.57 7.07 21.83
CA ALA A 68 -0.92 8.47 21.64
C ALA A 68 0.31 9.42 21.65
N SER A 69 1.48 8.94 22.10
CA SER A 69 2.74 9.69 22.04
C SER A 69 3.42 9.62 20.67
N VAL A 70 3.02 8.66 19.83
CA VAL A 70 3.54 8.51 18.47
C VAL A 70 2.82 9.49 17.53
N PRO A 71 3.55 10.29 16.73
CA PRO A 71 2.93 11.20 15.78
C PRO A 71 2.02 10.47 14.78
N SER A 72 0.88 11.07 14.46
CA SER A 72 -0.04 10.56 13.43
C SER A 72 0.60 10.61 12.04
N ARG A 73 0.03 9.90 11.06
CA ARG A 73 0.50 9.95 9.68
C ARG A 73 0.50 11.36 9.12
N GLN A 74 -0.48 12.18 9.50
CA GLN A 74 -0.54 13.56 9.06
C GLN A 74 0.59 14.38 9.68
N GLN A 75 0.86 14.21 10.98
CA GLN A 75 1.99 14.86 11.63
C GLN A 75 3.33 14.42 11.02
N CYS A 76 3.53 13.12 10.77
CA CYS A 76 4.71 12.60 10.07
C CYS A 76 4.86 13.15 8.66
N TRP A 77 3.77 13.26 7.93
CA TRP A 77 3.76 13.83 6.59
C TRP A 77 4.14 15.32 6.62
N ASP A 78 3.62 16.07 7.57
CA ASP A 78 3.88 17.51 7.71
C ASP A 78 5.30 17.82 8.20
N MET A 79 5.98 16.86 8.83
CA MET A 79 7.42 16.96 9.12
C MET A 79 8.30 16.89 7.86
N LEU A 80 7.77 16.46 6.71
CA LEU A 80 8.50 16.49 5.44
C LEU A 80 8.39 17.86 4.76
N GLU A 81 9.49 18.30 4.15
CA GLU A 81 9.52 19.52 3.35
C GLU A 81 8.43 19.47 2.25
N PRO A 82 7.69 20.58 2.01
CA PRO A 82 6.63 20.62 0.98
C PRO A 82 7.10 20.13 -0.40
N GLY A 83 8.27 20.55 -0.86
CA GLY A 83 8.82 20.12 -2.15
C GLY A 83 9.13 18.62 -2.22
N LEU A 84 9.45 17.98 -1.08
CA LEU A 84 9.64 16.54 -1.02
C LEU A 84 8.31 15.79 -1.14
N ARG A 85 7.26 16.28 -0.48
CA ARG A 85 5.90 15.74 -0.59
C ARG A 85 5.36 15.83 -2.02
N GLU A 86 5.52 16.99 -2.66
CA GLU A 86 5.15 17.19 -4.07
C GLU A 86 5.92 16.26 -4.99
N LYS A 87 7.23 16.09 -4.75
CA LYS A 87 8.07 15.19 -5.53
C LYS A 87 7.64 13.72 -5.40
N LEU A 88 7.23 13.28 -4.21
CA LEU A 88 6.68 11.94 -4.01
C LEU A 88 5.38 11.75 -4.80
N ALA A 89 4.42 12.66 -4.64
CA ALA A 89 3.15 12.63 -5.36
C ALA A 89 3.35 12.65 -6.87
N HIS A 90 4.24 13.51 -7.38
CA HIS A 90 4.55 13.59 -8.80
C HIS A 90 5.19 12.30 -9.33
N LYS A 91 6.15 11.72 -8.60
CA LYS A 91 6.80 10.45 -8.99
C LYS A 91 5.85 9.26 -8.98
N ALA A 92 4.88 9.24 -8.06
CA ALA A 92 3.81 8.25 -8.00
C ALA A 92 2.74 8.47 -9.09
N GLY A 93 2.73 9.63 -9.75
CA GLY A 93 1.75 9.96 -10.80
C GLY A 93 0.40 10.43 -10.25
N GLY A 94 0.38 10.99 -9.05
CA GLY A 94 -0.81 11.24 -8.25
C GLY A 94 -0.81 10.37 -6.99
N VAL A 95 -1.74 10.66 -6.08
CA VAL A 95 -1.88 9.93 -4.81
C VAL A 95 -3.17 9.14 -4.87
N TRP A 96 -3.07 7.81 -4.87
CA TRP A 96 -4.20 6.93 -4.55
C TRP A 96 -4.24 6.67 -3.06
N GLU A 97 -3.10 6.28 -2.49
CA GLU A 97 -2.95 6.04 -1.06
C GLU A 97 -1.62 6.56 -0.55
N TRP A 98 -1.58 6.94 0.72
CA TRP A 98 -0.36 7.39 1.38
C TRP A 98 -0.42 7.14 2.88
N TRP A 99 0.75 6.93 3.45
CA TRP A 99 0.94 6.88 4.89
C TRP A 99 2.34 7.36 5.26
N ALA A 100 2.48 7.80 6.49
CA ALA A 100 3.74 8.20 7.06
C ALA A 100 3.80 7.74 8.51
N ARG A 101 5.01 7.44 8.99
CA ARG A 101 5.27 6.98 10.35
C ARG A 101 6.66 7.42 10.78
N PRO A 102 6.94 7.55 12.08
CA PRO A 102 8.32 7.68 12.51
C PRO A 102 9.09 6.38 12.24
N ASP A 103 10.37 6.50 11.93
CA ASP A 103 11.31 5.39 12.06
C ASP A 103 11.68 5.17 13.54
N HIS A 104 12.59 4.23 13.80
CA HIS A 104 13.04 3.90 15.15
C HIS A 104 13.76 5.05 15.89
N GLU A 105 14.20 6.08 15.17
CA GLU A 105 14.84 7.28 15.71
C GLU A 105 13.85 8.46 15.82
N GLY A 106 12.59 8.26 15.43
CA GLY A 106 11.56 9.29 15.45
C GLY A 106 11.51 10.17 14.20
N HIS A 107 12.28 9.87 13.15
CA HIS A 107 12.28 10.66 11.92
C HIS A 107 11.16 10.24 10.97
N PRO A 108 10.58 11.19 10.19
CA PRO A 108 9.47 10.86 9.31
C PRO A 108 9.93 9.96 8.15
N GLN A 109 9.26 8.82 8.02
CA GLN A 109 9.25 8.00 6.82
C GLN A 109 7.88 8.13 6.16
N ALA A 110 7.82 8.25 4.83
CA ALA A 110 6.56 8.34 4.13
C ALA A 110 6.53 7.52 2.85
N PHE A 111 5.32 7.11 2.50
CA PHE A 111 5.01 6.24 1.38
C PHE A 111 3.85 6.84 0.60
N VAL A 112 3.95 6.84 -0.72
CA VAL A 112 2.91 7.29 -1.64
C VAL A 112 2.75 6.24 -2.72
N PHE A 113 1.55 5.68 -2.81
CA PHE A 113 1.16 4.78 -3.88
C PHE A 113 0.26 5.51 -4.88
N GLY A 114 0.55 5.33 -6.17
CA GLY A 114 -0.20 5.94 -7.25
C GLY A 114 -0.01 5.21 -8.58
N PRO A 115 -0.61 5.73 -9.66
CA PRO A 115 -0.66 5.07 -10.97
C PRO A 115 0.70 4.70 -11.58
N ARG A 116 1.79 5.38 -11.18
CA ARG A 116 3.14 5.19 -11.73
C ARG A 116 4.10 4.48 -10.77
N GLY A 117 3.70 4.20 -9.54
CA GLY A 117 4.59 3.55 -8.59
C GLY A 117 4.21 3.67 -7.11
N LEU A 118 4.88 2.84 -6.31
CA LEU A 118 5.06 3.04 -4.88
C LEU A 118 6.36 3.83 -4.68
N CYS A 119 6.25 5.03 -4.14
CA CYS A 119 7.38 5.87 -3.77
C CYS A 119 7.52 5.89 -2.26
N GLN A 120 8.73 5.68 -1.76
CA GLN A 120 9.03 5.81 -0.33
C GLN A 120 10.13 6.84 -0.13
N VAL A 121 10.10 7.53 1.00
CA VAL A 121 11.19 8.37 1.47
C VAL A 121 11.50 8.08 2.92
N GLY A 122 12.79 8.03 3.23
CA GLY A 122 13.28 7.92 4.60
C GLY A 122 14.61 8.65 4.75
N ARG A 123 15.03 8.78 6.00
CA ARG A 123 16.33 9.33 6.36
C ARG A 123 17.42 8.33 6.01
N VAL A 124 18.52 8.80 5.42
CA VAL A 124 19.76 8.04 5.26
C VAL A 124 20.94 8.89 5.69
N VAL A 125 22.00 8.23 6.18
CA VAL A 125 23.28 8.88 6.45
C VAL A 125 24.18 8.73 5.23
N ARG A 126 24.59 9.85 4.64
CA ARG A 126 25.51 9.90 3.51
C ARG A 126 26.60 10.91 3.80
N ASP A 127 27.86 10.45 3.74
CA ASP A 127 29.04 11.28 4.01
C ASP A 127 28.97 12.02 5.38
N GLY A 128 28.46 11.33 6.41
CA GLY A 128 28.27 11.88 7.75
C GLY A 128 27.12 12.90 7.88
N ARG A 129 26.37 13.16 6.79
CA ARG A 129 25.21 14.04 6.78
C ARG A 129 23.92 13.27 6.63
N THR A 130 22.91 13.74 7.33
CA THR A 130 21.54 13.25 7.20
C THR A 130 20.88 13.84 5.96
N VAL A 131 20.39 12.99 5.08
CA VAL A 131 19.61 13.40 3.92
C VAL A 131 18.38 12.51 3.76
N PHE A 132 17.33 13.03 3.13
CA PHE A 132 16.19 12.22 2.73
C PHE A 132 16.47 11.55 1.38
N GLN A 133 16.40 10.22 1.34
CA GLN A 133 16.54 9.43 0.12
C GLN A 133 15.19 8.82 -0.25
N GLY A 134 14.79 9.07 -1.50
CA GLY A 134 13.56 8.53 -2.06
C GLY A 134 13.84 7.33 -2.95
N GLU A 135 13.12 6.24 -2.72
CA GLU A 135 13.11 5.05 -3.58
C GLU A 135 11.77 4.92 -4.29
N ARG A 136 11.75 4.23 -5.43
CA ARG A 136 10.54 4.04 -6.22
C ARG A 136 10.50 2.66 -6.85
N LEU A 137 9.42 1.95 -6.59
CA LEU A 137 8.97 0.80 -7.37
C LEU A 137 8.06 1.33 -8.49
N ARG A 138 8.40 1.09 -9.75
CA ARG A 138 7.62 1.58 -10.90
C ARG A 138 6.51 0.60 -11.19
N VAL A 139 5.27 1.09 -11.28
CA VAL A 139 4.14 0.29 -11.75
C VAL A 139 4.23 0.15 -13.26
N GLU A 140 4.05 -1.07 -13.76
CA GLU A 140 3.94 -1.33 -15.19
C GLU A 140 2.62 -0.77 -15.73
N PRO A 141 2.63 0.03 -16.81
CA PRO A 141 1.42 0.59 -17.39
C PRO A 141 0.37 -0.48 -17.71
N GLY A 142 -0.89 -0.24 -17.35
CA GLY A 142 -2.00 -1.17 -17.61
C GLY A 142 -2.07 -2.40 -16.69
N SER A 143 -1.10 -2.61 -15.80
CA SER A 143 -1.10 -3.76 -14.88
C SER A 143 -1.96 -3.59 -13.63
N VAL A 144 -2.47 -2.37 -13.39
CA VAL A 144 -3.19 -2.05 -12.15
C VAL A 144 -4.58 -2.68 -12.14
N ARG A 145 -4.87 -3.43 -11.10
CA ARG A 145 -6.21 -3.91 -10.76
C ARG A 145 -6.65 -3.24 -9.47
N ARG A 146 -7.87 -2.70 -9.47
CA ARG A 146 -8.48 -2.03 -8.32
C ARG A 146 -9.76 -2.76 -7.93
N ARG A 147 -9.99 -2.93 -6.63
CA ARG A 147 -11.22 -3.53 -6.10
C ARG A 147 -11.62 -2.91 -4.77
N SER A 148 -12.88 -2.53 -4.68
CA SER A 148 -13.50 -2.00 -3.45
C SER A 148 -14.24 -3.10 -2.71
N PHE A 149 -14.18 -3.07 -1.38
CA PHE A 149 -14.86 -3.99 -0.48
C PHE A 149 -15.63 -3.19 0.57
N ALA A 150 -16.94 -3.42 0.66
CA ALA A 150 -17.79 -2.87 1.70
C ALA A 150 -18.43 -4.04 2.46
N VAL A 151 -18.07 -4.21 3.73
CA VAL A 151 -18.51 -5.33 4.57
C VAL A 151 -19.21 -4.78 5.79
N THR A 152 -20.46 -5.17 6.00
CA THR A 152 -21.22 -4.83 7.20
C THR A 152 -21.30 -6.04 8.11
N GLY A 153 -21.04 -5.83 9.41
CA GLY A 153 -21.01 -6.90 10.42
C GLY A 153 -22.37 -7.50 10.81
N ALA A 154 -23.39 -7.40 9.95
CA ALA A 154 -24.70 -7.98 10.15
C ALA A 154 -25.00 -9.00 9.03
N GLY A 155 -24.78 -10.28 9.29
CA GLY A 155 -25.43 -11.33 8.50
C GLY A 155 -24.66 -12.59 8.13
N ARG A 156 -23.37 -12.75 8.49
CA ARG A 156 -22.72 -14.05 8.32
C ARG A 156 -22.59 -14.74 9.68
N ARG A 157 -23.63 -15.47 10.04
CA ARG A 157 -23.52 -16.54 11.04
C ARG A 157 -22.36 -17.44 10.55
N PRO A 158 -21.31 -17.69 11.33
CA PRO A 158 -20.36 -18.74 10.96
C PRO A 158 -21.19 -20.00 10.79
N SER A 159 -21.15 -20.63 9.61
CA SER A 159 -21.59 -22.00 9.47
C SER A 159 -20.67 -22.82 10.36
N THR A 160 -21.08 -23.00 11.60
CA THR A 160 -20.65 -24.12 12.42
C THR A 160 -21.14 -25.35 11.67
N ALA A 161 -20.27 -25.92 10.84
CA ALA A 161 -20.39 -27.29 10.39
C ALA A 161 -20.28 -28.17 11.64
N THR A 162 -21.39 -28.28 12.36
CA THR A 162 -21.68 -29.38 13.25
C THR A 162 -22.53 -30.33 12.43
N GLU A 163 -21.89 -31.29 11.76
CA GLU A 163 -22.58 -32.54 11.49
C GLU A 163 -22.84 -33.23 12.84
N PRO A 164 -24.01 -33.84 13.03
CA PRO A 164 -24.11 -35.24 12.62
C PRO A 164 -25.45 -35.65 11.98
N TRP A 165 -25.33 -36.70 11.16
CA TRP A 165 -26.33 -37.72 10.84
C TRP A 165 -27.34 -37.46 9.71
N GLY A 166 -27.04 -38.06 8.56
CA GLY A 166 -27.99 -38.90 7.83
C GLY A 166 -28.73 -38.27 6.66
N GLY A 167 -28.36 -38.65 5.43
CA GLY A 167 -29.30 -38.62 4.30
C GLY A 167 -28.69 -38.31 2.94
N ALA A 168 -28.57 -39.36 2.13
CA ALA A 168 -28.50 -39.37 0.67
C ALA A 168 -27.31 -38.68 -0.02
N ALA A 169 -26.35 -39.51 -0.42
CA ALA A 169 -25.28 -39.20 -1.35
C ALA A 169 -25.83 -38.71 -2.71
N ALA A 170 -25.63 -37.42 -2.99
CA ALA A 170 -25.43 -36.95 -4.35
C ALA A 170 -23.93 -36.86 -4.57
N THR A 171 -23.38 -37.78 -5.37
CA THR A 171 -21.98 -37.74 -5.84
C THR A 171 -21.78 -36.52 -6.73
N ARG A 172 -21.58 -35.35 -6.09
CA ARG A 172 -20.94 -34.21 -6.72
C ARG A 172 -19.46 -34.59 -6.82
N ALA A 173 -18.97 -34.75 -8.05
CA ALA A 173 -17.55 -34.96 -8.31
C ALA A 173 -16.74 -34.01 -7.42
N ALA A 174 -15.89 -34.56 -6.57
CA ALA A 174 -15.05 -33.81 -5.67
C ALA A 174 -14.18 -32.89 -6.52
N GLN A 175 -14.51 -31.60 -6.52
CA GLN A 175 -13.59 -30.60 -7.03
C GLN A 175 -12.31 -30.73 -6.20
N PRO A 176 -11.12 -30.71 -6.82
CA PRO A 176 -9.88 -30.76 -6.06
C PRO A 176 -9.90 -29.61 -5.06
N SER A 177 -9.80 -29.96 -3.78
CA SER A 177 -9.68 -28.98 -2.70
C SER A 177 -8.45 -28.14 -2.99
N ALA A 178 -8.65 -26.84 -3.25
CA ALA A 178 -7.53 -25.93 -3.50
C ALA A 178 -6.54 -25.99 -2.33
N ALA A 179 -5.24 -26.02 -2.63
CA ALA A 179 -4.21 -26.13 -1.60
C ALA A 179 -4.08 -24.78 -0.88
N VAL A 180 -4.20 -24.78 0.46
CA VAL A 180 -3.99 -23.57 1.25
C VAL A 180 -2.48 -23.34 1.41
N ARG A 181 -1.98 -22.20 0.92
CA ARG A 181 -0.58 -21.78 1.07
C ARG A 181 -0.51 -20.52 1.95
N PRO A 182 0.02 -20.59 3.18
CA PRO A 182 0.29 -19.40 3.97
C PRO A 182 1.50 -18.64 3.41
N LEU A 183 1.48 -17.31 3.46
CA LEU A 183 2.67 -16.49 3.24
C LEU A 183 3.47 -16.42 4.55
N ASP A 184 4.80 -16.39 4.44
CA ASP A 184 5.70 -16.19 5.58
C ASP A 184 5.75 -14.71 5.96
N LEU A 185 4.75 -14.26 6.73
CA LEU A 185 4.65 -12.91 7.24
C LEU A 185 5.14 -12.85 8.69
N ALA A 186 5.88 -11.80 9.04
CA ALA A 186 6.20 -11.50 10.43
C ALA A 186 4.91 -11.45 11.28
N PRO A 187 4.92 -11.92 12.54
CA PRO A 187 3.70 -12.03 13.35
C PRO A 187 2.90 -10.72 13.47
N ALA A 188 3.58 -9.57 13.56
CA ALA A 188 2.93 -8.26 13.59
C ALA A 188 2.20 -7.95 12.28
N ALA A 189 2.83 -8.22 11.13
CA ALA A 189 2.24 -8.03 9.81
C ALA A 189 1.01 -8.95 9.62
N ALA A 190 1.14 -10.23 9.99
CA ALA A 190 0.05 -11.19 9.95
C ALA A 190 -1.14 -10.76 10.84
N GLY A 191 -0.87 -10.23 12.03
CA GLY A 191 -1.89 -9.71 12.94
C GLY A 191 -2.65 -8.50 12.37
N VAL A 192 -1.93 -7.57 11.73
CA VAL A 192 -2.56 -6.41 11.06
C VAL A 192 -3.38 -6.87 9.86
N LEU A 193 -2.82 -7.72 8.99
CA LEU A 193 -3.54 -8.27 7.84
C LEU A 193 -4.79 -9.05 8.27
N GLY A 194 -4.68 -9.82 9.36
CA GLY A 194 -5.78 -10.60 9.92
C GLY A 194 -6.99 -9.78 10.37
N ASN A 195 -6.85 -8.47 10.56
CA ASN A 195 -7.99 -7.60 10.90
C ASN A 195 -8.90 -7.32 9.69
N PHE A 196 -8.39 -7.41 8.46
CA PHE A 196 -9.18 -7.19 7.25
C PHE A 196 -10.18 -8.33 7.01
N PRO A 197 -11.30 -8.06 6.29
CA PRO A 197 -12.20 -9.12 5.82
C PRO A 197 -11.45 -10.21 5.03
N PRO A 198 -11.86 -11.49 5.11
CA PRO A 198 -11.17 -12.59 4.42
C PRO A 198 -10.95 -12.35 2.92
N GLU A 199 -11.93 -11.78 2.23
CA GLU A 199 -11.85 -11.46 0.80
C GLU A 199 -10.80 -10.39 0.46
N VAL A 200 -10.51 -9.47 1.39
CA VAL A 200 -9.41 -8.51 1.28
C VAL A 200 -8.08 -9.21 1.51
N GLN A 201 -7.99 -10.06 2.54
CA GLN A 201 -6.77 -10.85 2.81
C GLN A 201 -6.42 -11.74 1.61
N GLU A 202 -7.43 -12.34 0.98
CA GLU A 202 -7.21 -13.13 -0.23
C GLU A 202 -6.72 -12.29 -1.40
N PHE A 203 -7.33 -11.12 -1.63
CA PHE A 203 -6.93 -10.22 -2.71
C PHE A 203 -5.47 -9.79 -2.57
N VAL A 204 -5.08 -9.36 -1.37
CA VAL A 204 -3.74 -8.86 -1.06
C VAL A 204 -2.67 -9.95 -1.17
N GLN A 205 -2.97 -11.19 -0.75
CA GLN A 205 -1.97 -12.26 -0.71
C GLN A 205 -1.82 -13.02 -2.03
N ARG A 206 -2.88 -13.08 -2.85
CA ARG A 206 -2.93 -13.96 -4.04
C ARG A 206 -1.74 -13.80 -5.01
N PRO A 207 -1.24 -12.59 -5.32
CA PRO A 207 -0.10 -12.45 -6.24
C PRO A 207 1.21 -13.06 -5.75
N PHE A 208 1.35 -13.32 -4.46
CA PHE A 208 2.58 -13.80 -3.83
C PHE A 208 2.56 -15.31 -3.58
N LEU A 209 1.49 -16.02 -3.98
CA LEU A 209 1.37 -17.46 -3.78
C LEU A 209 2.24 -18.29 -4.72
N SER A 210 2.72 -17.72 -5.82
CA SER A 210 3.65 -18.40 -6.73
C SER A 210 5.10 -17.97 -6.52
N ASP A 211 5.34 -16.77 -5.95
CA ASP A 211 6.65 -16.18 -5.74
C ASP A 211 6.62 -15.19 -4.57
N ASP A 212 7.14 -15.62 -3.42
CA ASP A 212 7.28 -14.83 -2.19
C ASP A 212 8.73 -14.39 -1.95
N HIS A 213 9.63 -14.54 -2.94
CA HIS A 213 11.01 -14.11 -2.79
C HIS A 213 11.08 -12.59 -2.61
N GLY A 214 11.76 -12.15 -1.55
CA GLY A 214 11.89 -10.74 -1.21
C GLY A 214 10.57 -10.07 -0.82
N LEU A 215 9.59 -10.83 -0.31
CA LEU A 215 8.33 -10.29 0.21
C LEU A 215 8.60 -9.35 1.41
N VAL A 216 8.14 -8.12 1.28
CA VAL A 216 8.18 -7.07 2.30
C VAL A 216 6.76 -6.64 2.60
N ALA A 217 6.46 -6.53 3.90
CA ALA A 217 5.20 -5.99 4.40
C ALA A 217 5.46 -4.63 5.07
N ASP A 218 4.70 -3.62 4.66
CA ASP A 218 4.64 -2.31 5.31
C ASP A 218 3.19 -1.99 5.66
N TRP A 219 2.96 -1.34 6.80
CA TRP A 219 1.62 -0.99 7.23
C TRP A 219 1.63 0.25 8.11
N TYR A 220 0.46 0.87 8.21
CA TYR A 220 0.18 1.92 9.17
C TYR A 220 -1.28 1.81 9.58
N TYR A 221 -1.56 2.13 10.84
CA TYR A 221 -2.93 2.32 11.30
C TYR A 221 -2.99 3.44 12.32
N GLU A 222 -4.15 4.07 12.41
CA GLU A 222 -4.47 5.03 13.44
C GLU A 222 -5.91 4.83 13.91
N GLU A 223 -6.12 5.06 15.20
CA GLU A 223 -7.44 4.97 15.81
C GLU A 223 -7.95 6.37 16.14
N THR A 224 -9.21 6.61 15.82
CA THR A 224 -9.95 7.79 16.23
C THR A 224 -11.12 7.36 17.09
N LEU A 225 -11.19 7.91 18.29
CA LEU A 225 -12.30 7.69 19.22
C LEU A 225 -13.31 8.81 19.06
N GLU A 226 -14.50 8.47 18.55
CA GLU A 226 -15.64 9.37 18.51
C GLU A 226 -16.65 9.02 19.60
N LEU A 227 -17.56 9.94 19.91
CA LEU A 227 -18.56 9.74 20.97
C LEU A 227 -19.40 8.47 20.79
N THR A 228 -19.74 8.16 19.54
CA THR A 228 -20.69 7.09 19.17
C THR A 228 -20.01 5.84 18.61
N HIS A 229 -18.75 5.91 18.22
CA HIS A 229 -18.05 4.82 17.55
C HIS A 229 -16.54 4.99 17.59
N ARG A 230 -15.85 3.91 17.25
CA ARG A 230 -14.40 3.82 17.14
C ARG A 230 -14.05 3.59 15.67
N LYS A 231 -13.22 4.46 15.11
CA LYS A 231 -12.70 4.31 13.74
C LYS A 231 -11.25 3.87 13.81
N VAL A 232 -10.89 2.91 12.98
CA VAL A 232 -9.49 2.58 12.71
C VAL A 232 -9.27 2.76 11.21
N PHE A 233 -8.40 3.68 10.84
CA PHE A 233 -7.84 3.71 9.48
C PHE A 233 -6.66 2.76 9.43
N VAL A 234 -6.58 1.94 8.39
CA VAL A 234 -5.49 0.97 8.20
C VAL A 234 -5.08 1.00 6.74
N VAL A 235 -3.77 1.02 6.50
CA VAL A 235 -3.17 0.67 5.22
C VAL A 235 -2.21 -0.49 5.42
N PHE A 236 -2.22 -1.42 4.48
CA PHE A 236 -1.35 -2.58 4.45
C PHE A 236 -0.82 -2.76 3.02
N CYS A 237 0.49 -2.86 2.89
CA CYS A 237 1.18 -2.99 1.63
C CYS A 237 2.06 -4.23 1.66
N LEU A 238 1.90 -5.11 0.67
CA LEU A 238 2.86 -6.16 0.35
C LEU A 238 3.58 -5.80 -0.94
N SER A 239 4.88 -5.99 -0.96
CA SER A 239 5.68 -5.87 -2.18
C SER A 239 6.71 -6.98 -2.26
N ALA A 240 6.96 -7.47 -3.46
CA ALA A 240 8.02 -8.43 -3.76
C ALA A 240 8.78 -7.97 -5.00
N GLU A 241 9.49 -8.86 -5.70
CA GLU A 241 10.24 -8.47 -6.90
C GLU A 241 9.36 -7.93 -8.03
N ARG A 242 8.17 -8.51 -8.21
CA ARG A 242 7.31 -8.26 -9.38
C ARG A 242 5.94 -7.71 -9.06
N HIS A 243 5.45 -7.87 -7.84
CA HIS A 243 4.11 -7.48 -7.46
C HIS A 243 4.13 -6.50 -6.30
N VAL A 244 3.17 -5.56 -6.33
CA VAL A 244 2.76 -4.80 -5.15
C VAL A 244 1.26 -4.95 -4.99
N THR A 245 0.82 -5.12 -3.75
CA THR A 245 -0.58 -4.96 -3.37
C THR A 245 -0.70 -3.97 -2.24
N VAL A 246 -1.73 -3.14 -2.29
CA VAL A 246 -2.06 -2.16 -1.24
C VAL A 246 -3.52 -2.32 -0.89
N ALA A 247 -3.83 -2.46 0.38
CA ALA A 247 -5.19 -2.37 0.91
C ALA A 247 -5.25 -1.20 1.90
N ALA A 248 -6.14 -0.25 1.66
CA ALA A 248 -6.37 0.89 2.53
C ALA A 248 -7.85 0.98 2.86
N GLY A 249 -8.19 1.21 4.11
CA GLY A 249 -9.59 1.24 4.50
C GLY A 249 -9.84 1.69 5.91
N THR A 250 -11.12 1.87 6.22
CA THR A 250 -11.57 2.26 7.55
C THR A 250 -12.47 1.16 8.14
N ARG A 251 -12.15 0.76 9.36
CA ARG A 251 -13.03 -0.04 10.21
C ARG A 251 -13.79 0.87 11.16
N THR A 252 -15.11 0.88 11.07
CA THR A 252 -15.99 1.59 12.01
C THR A 252 -16.69 0.61 12.93
N LEU A 253 -16.45 0.70 14.24
CA LEU A 253 -17.12 -0.11 15.26
C LEU A 253 -18.00 0.79 16.15
N PRO A 254 -19.34 0.66 16.10
CA PRO A 254 -20.21 1.41 16.99
C PRO A 254 -19.90 1.11 18.46
N ARG A 255 -20.02 2.11 19.32
CA ARG A 255 -19.69 1.98 20.75
C ARG A 255 -20.56 0.91 21.41
N GLY A 256 -19.94 0.09 22.25
CA GLY A 256 -20.62 -1.01 22.95
C GLY A 256 -21.00 -2.19 22.06
N ARG A 257 -20.67 -2.18 20.76
CA ARG A 257 -20.88 -3.33 19.88
C ARG A 257 -19.66 -4.26 19.88
N PRO A 258 -19.88 -5.57 19.70
CA PRO A 258 -18.79 -6.53 19.57
C PRO A 258 -18.04 -6.36 18.24
N PRO A 259 -16.75 -6.75 18.15
CA PRO A 259 -15.93 -6.52 16.96
C PRO A 259 -16.50 -7.05 15.64
N HIS A 260 -17.25 -8.16 15.67
CA HIS A 260 -17.87 -8.74 14.46
C HIS A 260 -18.96 -7.85 13.84
N GLN A 261 -19.46 -6.84 14.56
CA GLN A 261 -20.41 -5.84 14.04
C GLN A 261 -19.72 -4.62 13.42
N ALA A 262 -18.39 -4.62 13.36
CA ALA A 262 -17.66 -3.57 12.67
C ALA A 262 -18.04 -3.53 11.18
N ARG A 263 -18.10 -2.32 10.64
CA ARG A 263 -18.20 -2.06 9.21
C ARG A 263 -16.80 -1.81 8.66
N TRP A 264 -16.52 -2.35 7.49
CA TRP A 264 -15.32 -2.09 6.72
C TRP A 264 -15.67 -1.44 5.39
N ASP A 265 -14.93 -0.41 5.03
CA ASP A 265 -14.87 0.16 3.69
C ASP A 265 -13.38 0.16 3.28
N VAL A 266 -13.02 -0.63 2.27
CA VAL A 266 -11.62 -0.90 1.89
C VAL A 266 -11.44 -0.79 0.38
N GLU A 267 -10.42 -0.08 -0.04
CA GLU A 267 -9.91 -0.03 -1.41
C GLU A 267 -8.65 -0.88 -1.51
N CYS A 268 -8.61 -1.77 -2.50
CA CYS A 268 -7.45 -2.61 -2.76
C CYS A 268 -6.90 -2.36 -4.16
N TYR A 269 -5.59 -2.44 -4.26
CA TYR A 269 -4.82 -2.28 -5.48
C TYR A 269 -3.84 -3.44 -5.62
N GLU A 270 -3.68 -3.91 -6.84
CA GLU A 270 -2.67 -4.89 -7.26
C GLU A 270 -2.00 -4.33 -8.50
N ALA A 271 -0.68 -4.42 -8.60
CA ALA A 271 0.04 -4.00 -9.80
C ALA A 271 1.33 -4.80 -9.99
N LEU A 272 1.76 -4.90 -11.24
CA LEU A 272 3.11 -5.34 -11.56
C LEU A 272 4.08 -4.18 -11.37
N ILE A 273 5.27 -4.48 -10.86
CA ILE A 273 6.29 -3.50 -10.55
C ILE A 273 7.67 -3.88 -11.10
N ARG A 274 8.51 -2.86 -11.27
CA ARG A 274 9.95 -2.99 -11.49
C ARG A 274 10.72 -2.08 -10.56
N ARG A 275 11.86 -2.58 -10.05
CA ARG A 275 12.83 -1.75 -9.33
C ARG A 275 13.54 -0.82 -10.31
N ALA A 276 13.65 0.46 -9.93
CA ALA A 276 14.21 1.53 -10.75
C ALA A 276 15.72 1.65 -10.59
#